data_AF-A0A4S2MGM2-F1
#
_entry.id   AF-A0A4S2MGM2-F1
#
_cell.length_a   1.000
_cell.length_b   1.000
_cell.length_c   1.000
_cell.angle_alpha   90.00
_cell.angle_beta   90.00
_cell.angle_gamma   90.00
#
_symmetry.space_group_name_H-M   'P 1'
#
loop_
_entity.id
_entity.type
_entity.pdbx_description
1 polymer ?
#
loop_
_entity_poly.entity_id
_entity_poly.type
_entity_poly.pdbx_seq_one_letter_code
_entity_poly.pdbx_strand_id
1 'polypeptide(L)'
;MDPSLLKEREAFLKRARALPVVEKPRMTPQPVEVSPSPLRRTASSSAADMRSLDLRPQLQGRFAVLSKIVKYMKQRHLERDTHPLSVEEILEETMLHDTPQSTIRWLEDEALPNNPKIRVTPDRKFVFRPRYDIRTRQDLYQLLKRHELKGLGGVYLDDIAECIPDAEKVVNFSNSNGALSV
;
A
#
# COMPACT_ATOMS: atom_id res chain seq x y z
N MET A 1 6.73 -48.00 0.33
CA MET A 1 7.16 -46.80 1.08
C MET A 1 8.67 -46.81 1.12
N ASP A 2 9.33 -45.73 0.68
CA ASP A 2 10.79 -45.70 0.66
C ASP A 2 11.37 -45.72 2.09
N PRO A 3 12.31 -46.64 2.39
CA PRO A 3 12.82 -46.83 3.75
C PRO A 3 13.58 -45.60 4.29
N SER A 4 14.12 -44.77 3.40
CA SER A 4 14.82 -43.52 3.78
C SER A 4 13.85 -42.49 4.39
N LEU A 5 12.63 -42.39 3.87
CA LEU A 5 11.64 -41.41 4.33
C LEU A 5 11.10 -41.77 5.73
N LEU A 6 10.98 -43.06 6.04
CA LEU A 6 10.58 -43.52 7.37
C LEU A 6 11.65 -43.19 8.42
N LYS A 7 12.93 -43.35 8.06
CA LYS A 7 14.06 -43.04 8.92
C LYS A 7 14.15 -41.54 9.23
N GLU A 8 13.93 -40.69 8.24
CA GLU A 8 13.89 -39.24 8.43
C GLU A 8 12.71 -38.81 9.30
N ARG A 9 11.52 -39.39 9.09
CA ARG A 9 10.34 -39.14 9.91
C ARG A 9 10.57 -39.49 11.37
N GLU A 10 11.17 -40.64 11.65
CA GLU A 10 11.49 -41.08 13.01
C GLU A 10 12.54 -40.20 13.67
N ALA A 11 13.59 -39.82 12.94
CA ALA A 11 14.62 -38.90 13.43
C ALA A 11 14.04 -37.53 13.78
N PHE A 12 13.12 -37.01 12.96
CA PHE A 12 12.44 -35.75 13.20
C PHE A 12 11.56 -35.80 14.46
N LEU A 13 10.72 -36.84 14.59
CA LEU A 13 9.87 -37.03 15.76
C LEU A 13 10.69 -37.20 17.05
N LYS A 14 11.81 -37.92 16.99
CA LYS A 14 12.72 -38.09 18.12
C LYS A 14 13.35 -36.77 18.56
N ARG A 15 13.73 -35.91 17.60
CA ARG A 15 14.31 -34.59 17.88
C ARG A 15 13.28 -33.64 18.48
N ALA A 16 12.06 -33.61 17.94
CA ALA A 16 10.98 -32.77 18.45
C ALA A 16 10.60 -33.13 19.90
N ARG A 17 10.58 -34.44 20.23
CA ARG A 17 10.32 -34.92 21.59
C ARG A 17 11.45 -34.60 22.58
N ALA A 18 12.68 -34.43 22.09
CA ALA A 18 13.85 -34.14 22.91
C ALA A 18 14.04 -32.64 23.20
N LEU A 19 13.21 -31.76 22.63
CA LEU A 19 13.27 -30.34 22.96
C LEU A 19 12.63 -30.11 24.36
N PRO A 20 13.39 -29.61 25.34
CA PRO A 20 12.81 -29.23 26.62
C PRO A 20 11.84 -28.05 26.41
N VAL A 21 10.62 -28.19 26.92
CA VAL A 21 9.63 -27.10 26.96
C VAL A 21 10.17 -26.02 27.89
N VAL A 22 10.46 -24.84 27.34
CA VAL A 22 10.82 -23.66 28.15
C VAL A 22 9.54 -23.11 28.77
N GLU A 23 9.30 -23.43 30.04
CA GLU A 23 8.23 -22.79 30.83
C GLU A 23 8.64 -21.35 31.13
N LYS A 24 7.88 -20.39 30.60
CA LYS A 24 7.98 -18.99 31.02
C LYS A 24 7.44 -18.88 32.47
N PRO A 25 8.10 -18.13 33.37
CA PRO A 25 7.63 -17.98 34.75
C PRO A 25 6.21 -17.39 34.79
N ARG A 26 5.32 -18.03 35.56
CA ARG A 26 3.97 -17.54 35.88
C ARG A 26 4.06 -16.24 36.69
N MET A 27 3.50 -15.15 36.15
CA MET A 27 3.06 -14.02 36.97
C MET A 27 1.77 -14.41 37.71
N THR A 28 1.67 -13.94 38.95
CA THR A 28 0.63 -14.19 39.96
C THR A 28 -0.81 -13.91 39.49
N PRO A 29 -1.82 -14.63 40.01
CA PRO A 29 -3.22 -14.53 39.57
C PRO A 29 -3.98 -13.36 40.23
N GLN A 30 -4.76 -12.63 39.42
CA GLN A 30 -5.87 -11.76 39.84
C GLN A 30 -7.20 -12.38 39.33
N PRO A 31 -8.31 -12.32 40.07
CA PRO A 31 -9.50 -13.11 39.78
C PRO A 31 -10.52 -12.41 38.86
N VAL A 32 -11.05 -13.23 37.93
CA VAL A 32 -12.36 -13.28 37.24
C VAL A 32 -12.89 -12.09 36.45
N GLU A 33 -13.19 -12.30 35.15
CA GLU A 33 -14.53 -12.17 34.53
C GLU A 33 -14.58 -12.77 33.08
N VAL A 34 -15.48 -13.74 32.90
CA VAL A 34 -16.26 -14.23 31.73
C VAL A 34 -15.78 -14.14 30.24
N SER A 35 -15.54 -15.34 29.66
CA SER A 35 -15.93 -15.86 28.30
C SER A 35 -15.27 -15.32 26.99
N PRO A 36 -15.23 -16.05 25.84
CA PRO A 36 -15.33 -17.49 25.56
C PRO A 36 -14.13 -18.09 24.77
N SER A 37 -14.18 -19.41 24.58
CA SER A 37 -13.24 -20.37 23.98
C SER A 37 -12.47 -19.95 22.70
N PRO A 38 -11.15 -20.23 22.58
CA PRO A 38 -10.43 -20.07 21.33
C PRO A 38 -10.73 -21.24 20.38
N LEU A 39 -11.38 -20.91 19.26
CA LEU A 39 -11.53 -21.78 18.10
C LEU A 39 -10.17 -22.35 17.68
N ARG A 40 -10.09 -23.69 17.63
CA ARG A 40 -9.01 -24.45 16.99
C ARG A 40 -8.82 -23.94 15.56
N ARG A 41 -7.79 -23.14 15.33
CA ARG A 41 -7.28 -22.88 13.97
C ARG A 41 -6.65 -24.18 13.47
N THR A 42 -7.40 -24.93 12.66
CA THR A 42 -6.84 -25.96 11.79
C THR A 42 -5.99 -25.25 10.75
N ALA A 43 -4.68 -25.16 10.99
CA ALA A 43 -3.72 -24.70 9.99
C ALA A 43 -3.62 -25.76 8.88
N SER A 44 -4.49 -25.67 7.89
CA SER A 44 -4.25 -26.24 6.57
C SER A 44 -3.49 -25.22 5.73
N SER A 45 -2.24 -24.92 6.09
CA SER A 45 -1.32 -24.18 5.23
C SER A 45 -0.76 -25.13 4.18
N SER A 46 -1.58 -25.41 3.18
CA SER A 46 -1.22 -26.22 2.01
C SER A 46 -0.28 -25.43 1.11
N ALA A 47 1.03 -25.70 1.18
CA ALA A 47 2.10 -25.52 0.17
C ALA A 47 2.28 -24.18 -0.58
N ALA A 48 1.30 -23.28 -0.62
CA ALA A 48 1.32 -21.99 -1.31
C ALA A 48 2.12 -20.92 -0.53
N ASP A 49 2.14 -21.02 0.80
CA ASP A 49 2.92 -20.11 1.66
C ASP A 49 4.43 -20.23 1.44
N MET A 50 4.92 -21.41 1.04
CA MET A 50 6.35 -21.63 0.82
C MET A 50 6.86 -20.93 -0.46
N ARG A 51 5.99 -20.76 -1.47
CA ARG A 51 6.28 -19.98 -2.69
C ARG A 51 6.21 -18.46 -2.44
N SER A 52 5.43 -18.03 -1.45
CA SER A 52 5.29 -16.62 -1.08
C SER A 52 6.51 -16.07 -0.33
N LEU A 53 7.23 -16.94 0.39
CA LEU A 53 8.40 -16.54 1.19
C LEU A 53 9.62 -16.20 0.31
N ASP A 54 9.85 -16.93 -0.77
CA ASP A 54 10.97 -16.69 -1.71
C ASP A 54 10.74 -15.45 -2.61
N LEU A 55 9.49 -15.06 -2.84
CA LEU A 55 9.13 -13.87 -3.62
C LEU A 55 9.30 -12.57 -2.83
N ARG A 56 9.30 -12.63 -1.49
CA ARG A 56 9.36 -11.44 -0.62
C ARG A 56 10.59 -10.56 -0.85
N PRO A 57 11.83 -11.08 -0.88
CA PRO A 57 13.02 -10.25 -1.08
C PRO A 57 13.07 -9.62 -2.49
N GLN A 58 12.68 -10.38 -3.52
CA GLN A 58 12.69 -9.90 -4.91
C GLN A 58 11.65 -8.80 -5.15
N LEU A 59 10.48 -8.93 -4.54
CA LEU A 59 9.41 -7.93 -4.62
C LEU A 59 9.72 -6.68 -3.80
N GLN A 60 10.47 -6.77 -2.70
CA GLN A 60 10.86 -5.60 -1.91
C GLN A 60 11.60 -4.54 -2.74
N GLY A 61 12.52 -4.95 -3.61
CA GLY A 61 13.20 -4.02 -4.53
C GLY A 61 12.24 -3.39 -5.55
N ARG A 62 11.33 -4.19 -6.12
CA ARG A 62 10.34 -3.71 -7.10
C ARG A 62 9.34 -2.73 -6.49
N PHE A 63 8.84 -3.01 -5.30
CA PHE A 63 7.94 -2.11 -4.60
C PHE A 63 8.63 -0.84 -4.09
N ALA A 64 9.93 -0.90 -3.77
CA ALA A 64 10.70 0.30 -3.45
C ALA A 64 10.80 1.24 -4.67
N VAL A 65 11.10 0.69 -5.85
CA VAL A 65 11.13 1.44 -7.12
C VAL A 65 9.74 2.03 -7.43
N LEU A 66 8.69 1.21 -7.38
CA LEU A 66 7.32 1.68 -7.59
C LEU A 66 6.93 2.80 -6.62
N SER A 67 7.27 2.65 -5.33
CA SER A 67 6.97 3.67 -4.33
C SER A 67 7.69 4.98 -4.63
N LYS A 68 8.93 4.93 -5.10
CA LYS A 68 9.70 6.11 -5.52
C LYS A 68 9.06 6.78 -6.72
N ILE A 69 8.67 6.00 -7.73
CA ILE A 69 7.97 6.48 -8.93
C ILE A 69 6.66 7.18 -8.55
N VAL A 70 5.81 6.56 -7.74
CA VAL A 70 4.50 7.14 -7.35
C VAL A 70 4.70 8.44 -6.56
N LYS A 71 5.69 8.48 -5.66
CA LYS A 71 6.03 9.72 -4.93
C LYS A 71 6.47 10.82 -5.88
N TYR A 72 7.30 10.50 -6.87
CA TYR A 72 7.75 11.45 -7.88
C TYR A 72 6.59 11.95 -8.76
N MET A 73 5.70 11.05 -9.20
CA MET A 73 4.48 11.41 -9.93
C MET A 73 3.58 12.35 -9.13
N LYS A 74 3.40 12.09 -7.83
CA LYS A 74 2.65 12.96 -6.92
C LYS A 74 3.30 14.34 -6.81
N GLN A 75 4.63 14.39 -6.65
CA GLN A 75 5.36 15.65 -6.53
C GLN A 75 5.15 16.54 -7.76
N ARG A 76 5.33 15.99 -8.96
CA ARG A 76 5.09 16.73 -10.21
C ARG A 76 3.68 17.26 -10.33
N HIS A 77 2.68 16.46 -9.95
CA HIS A 77 1.29 16.89 -9.94
C HIS A 77 1.07 18.14 -9.07
N LEU A 78 1.69 18.17 -7.88
CA LEU A 78 1.63 19.32 -6.97
C LEU A 78 2.35 20.56 -7.54
N GLU A 79 3.41 20.34 -8.32
CA GLU A 79 4.15 21.38 -9.06
C GLU A 79 3.43 21.88 -10.31
N ARG A 80 2.21 21.36 -10.59
CA ARG A 80 1.41 21.63 -11.81
C ARG A 80 2.01 21.06 -13.09
N ASP A 81 2.99 20.18 -12.96
CA ASP A 81 3.50 19.42 -14.07
C ASP A 81 2.69 18.12 -14.24
N THR A 82 1.89 18.09 -15.29
CA THR A 82 0.98 16.99 -15.59
C THR A 82 1.26 16.35 -16.94
N HIS A 83 2.47 16.57 -17.49
CA HIS A 83 2.83 15.95 -18.76
C HIS A 83 2.91 14.42 -18.62
N PRO A 84 2.36 13.65 -19.58
CA PRO A 84 2.51 12.21 -19.57
C PRO A 84 3.95 11.78 -19.80
N LEU A 85 4.44 10.81 -19.03
CA LEU A 85 5.76 10.21 -19.23
C LEU A 85 5.74 8.70 -19.45
N SER A 86 6.70 8.20 -20.22
CA SER A 86 7.02 6.78 -20.32
C SER A 86 7.75 6.28 -19.07
N VAL A 87 7.86 4.96 -18.91
CA VAL A 87 8.62 4.39 -17.79
C VAL A 87 10.09 4.78 -17.85
N GLU A 88 10.68 4.81 -19.04
CA GLU A 88 12.07 5.22 -19.27
C GLU A 88 12.30 6.68 -18.83
N GLU A 89 11.46 7.62 -19.29
CA GLU A 89 11.55 9.04 -18.92
C GLU A 89 11.46 9.21 -17.38
N ILE A 90 10.57 8.46 -16.72
CA ILE A 90 10.42 8.48 -15.26
C ILE A 90 11.66 7.93 -14.55
N LEU A 91 12.24 6.83 -15.04
CA LEU A 91 13.42 6.22 -14.44
C LEU A 91 14.66 7.11 -14.58
N GLU A 92 14.78 7.83 -15.69
CA GLU A 92 15.84 8.82 -15.91
C GLU A 92 15.74 9.98 -14.91
N GLU A 93 14.57 10.61 -14.80
CA GLU A 93 14.36 11.74 -13.87
C GLU A 93 14.49 11.34 -12.40
N THR A 94 14.15 10.10 -12.06
CA THR A 94 14.29 9.58 -10.69
C THR A 94 15.69 9.01 -10.38
N MET A 95 16.63 9.06 -11.34
CA MET A 95 17.99 8.52 -11.23
C MET A 95 18.01 7.00 -10.94
N LEU A 96 17.06 6.26 -11.52
CA LEU A 96 16.87 4.81 -11.38
C LEU A 96 17.26 4.03 -12.66
N HIS A 97 18.22 4.55 -13.43
CA HIS A 97 18.64 3.97 -14.72
C HIS A 97 19.20 2.53 -14.61
N ASP A 98 19.74 2.14 -13.45
CA ASP A 98 20.24 0.77 -13.19
C ASP A 98 19.13 -0.25 -12.88
N THR A 99 17.85 0.12 -13.05
CA THR A 99 16.74 -0.79 -12.80
C THR A 99 16.78 -1.97 -13.79
N PRO A 100 16.74 -3.24 -13.32
CA PRO A 100 16.83 -4.38 -14.20
C PRO A 100 15.64 -4.45 -15.16
N GLN A 101 15.86 -4.86 -16.41
CA GLN A 101 14.83 -4.94 -17.45
C GLN A 101 13.58 -5.74 -17.03
N SER A 102 13.74 -6.77 -16.20
CA SER A 102 12.61 -7.54 -15.65
C SER A 102 11.68 -6.69 -14.78
N THR A 103 12.22 -5.70 -14.07
CA THR A 103 11.45 -4.75 -13.26
C THR A 103 10.81 -3.68 -14.13
N ILE A 104 11.50 -3.21 -15.18
CA ILE A 104 10.95 -2.25 -16.15
C ILE A 104 9.70 -2.84 -16.82
N ARG A 105 9.80 -4.05 -17.36
CA ARG A 105 8.66 -4.75 -17.97
C ARG A 105 7.50 -4.96 -16.98
N TRP A 106 7.82 -5.30 -15.73
CA TRP A 106 6.81 -5.42 -14.68
C TRP A 106 6.13 -4.08 -14.37
N LEU A 107 6.86 -2.96 -14.40
CA LEU A 107 6.28 -1.62 -14.23
C LEU A 107 5.32 -1.25 -15.36
N GLU A 108 5.72 -1.52 -16.61
CA GLU A 108 4.96 -1.21 -17.82
C GLU A 108 3.68 -2.04 -17.97
N ASP A 109 3.80 -3.36 -17.84
CA ASP A 109 2.72 -4.29 -18.15
C ASP A 109 1.77 -4.52 -16.97
N GLU A 110 2.26 -4.41 -15.72
CA GLU A 110 1.54 -4.85 -14.54
C GLU A 110 1.37 -3.75 -13.48
N ALA A 111 2.47 -3.15 -13.00
CA ALA A 111 2.41 -2.34 -11.79
C ALA A 111 1.75 -0.96 -12.00
N LEU A 112 2.15 -0.21 -13.03
CA LEU A 112 1.62 1.13 -13.28
C LEU A 112 0.17 1.11 -13.80
N PRO A 113 -0.22 0.22 -14.73
CA PRO A 113 -1.61 0.13 -15.17
C PRO A 113 -2.59 -0.29 -14.07
N ASN A 114 -2.17 -1.13 -13.13
CA ASN A 114 -3.02 -1.59 -12.02
C ASN A 114 -3.04 -0.61 -10.83
N ASN A 115 -2.25 0.46 -10.85
CA ASN A 115 -2.19 1.40 -9.73
C ASN A 115 -3.31 2.45 -9.82
N PRO A 116 -4.22 2.56 -8.82
CA PRO A 116 -5.31 3.52 -8.85
C PRO A 116 -4.87 4.99 -8.83
N LYS A 117 -3.62 5.26 -8.41
CA LYS A 117 -3.00 6.59 -8.38
C LYS A 117 -2.35 7.00 -9.70
N ILE A 118 -2.40 6.13 -10.71
CA ILE A 118 -1.82 6.37 -12.03
C ILE A 118 -2.92 6.23 -13.08
N ARG A 119 -2.88 7.08 -14.10
CA ARG A 119 -3.71 7.00 -15.30
C ARG A 119 -2.83 6.72 -16.49
N VAL A 120 -3.24 5.76 -17.32
CA VAL A 120 -2.59 5.44 -18.60
C VAL A 120 -3.22 6.27 -19.72
N THR A 121 -2.39 6.97 -20.47
CA THR A 121 -2.72 7.74 -21.68
C THR A 121 -2.74 6.79 -22.89
N PRO A 122 -3.50 7.08 -23.98
CA PRO A 122 -3.51 6.25 -25.20
C PRO A 122 -2.12 5.94 -25.76
N ASP A 123 -1.15 6.84 -25.58
CA ASP A 123 0.23 6.70 -26.04
C ASP A 123 1.09 5.80 -25.12
N ARG A 124 0.47 5.00 -24.24
CA ARG A 124 1.13 4.19 -23.20
C ARG A 124 2.01 4.99 -22.23
N LYS A 125 1.72 6.28 -22.07
CA LYS A 125 2.35 7.15 -21.07
C LYS A 125 1.53 7.20 -19.78
N PHE A 126 2.17 7.57 -18.69
CA PHE A 126 1.59 7.56 -17.34
C PHE A 126 1.49 8.99 -16.78
N VAL A 127 0.37 9.27 -16.13
CA VAL A 127 0.09 10.54 -15.44
C VAL A 127 -0.43 10.25 -14.03
N PHE A 128 -0.09 11.09 -13.06
CA PHE A 128 -0.64 10.97 -11.71
C PHE A 128 -2.16 11.21 -11.69
N ARG A 129 -2.88 10.39 -10.94
CA ARG A 129 -4.33 10.47 -10.74
C ARG A 129 -4.63 10.65 -9.25
N PRO A 130 -4.93 11.88 -8.80
CA PRO A 130 -5.37 12.11 -7.43
C PRO A 130 -6.76 11.49 -7.18
N ARG A 131 -7.14 11.35 -5.91
CA ARG A 131 -8.49 10.87 -5.52
C ARG A 131 -9.62 11.75 -6.08
N TYR A 132 -9.38 13.06 -6.09
CA TYR A 132 -10.29 14.07 -6.61
C TYR A 132 -9.54 14.95 -7.60
N ASP A 133 -10.16 15.33 -8.73
CA ASP A 133 -9.56 16.30 -9.66
C ASP A 133 -9.88 17.72 -9.18
N ILE A 134 -9.25 18.12 -8.07
CA ILE A 134 -9.38 19.46 -7.49
C ILE A 134 -8.16 20.25 -7.94
N ARG A 135 -8.36 21.35 -8.67
CA ARG A 135 -7.26 22.22 -9.09
C ARG A 135 -7.36 23.59 -8.45
N THR A 136 -8.58 24.06 -8.23
CA THR A 136 -8.89 25.38 -7.71
C THR A 136 -9.70 25.30 -6.41
N ARG A 137 -9.76 26.42 -5.70
CA ARG A 137 -10.64 26.58 -4.52
C ARG A 137 -12.11 26.37 -4.87
N GLN A 138 -12.53 26.75 -6.08
CA GLN A 138 -13.92 26.58 -6.52
C GLN A 138 -14.26 25.09 -6.67
N ASP A 139 -13.34 24.29 -7.21
CA ASP A 139 -13.52 22.84 -7.33
C ASP A 139 -13.66 22.18 -5.94
N LEU A 140 -12.87 22.64 -4.96
CA LEU A 140 -12.97 22.17 -3.58
C LEU A 140 -14.34 22.48 -2.98
N TYR A 141 -14.81 23.72 -3.14
CA TYR A 141 -16.15 24.11 -2.67
C TYR A 141 -17.25 23.29 -3.34
N GLN A 142 -17.15 23.06 -4.65
CA GLN A 142 -18.13 22.27 -5.40
C GLN A 142 -18.11 20.78 -5.01
N LEU A 143 -16.93 20.25 -4.66
CA LEU A 143 -16.79 18.90 -4.10
C LEU A 143 -17.50 18.80 -2.74
N LEU A 144 -17.25 19.75 -1.83
CA LEU A 144 -17.85 19.77 -0.49
C LEU A 144 -19.38 19.92 -0.56
N LYS A 145 -19.88 20.82 -1.40
CA LYS A 145 -21.33 20.99 -1.64
C LYS A 145 -21.98 19.71 -2.16
N ARG A 146 -21.30 18.97 -3.03
CA ARG A 146 -21.78 17.68 -3.53
C ARG A 146 -21.77 16.61 -2.43
N HIS A 147 -20.78 16.62 -1.55
CA HIS A 147 -20.67 15.71 -0.42
C HIS A 147 -21.81 15.92 0.58
N GLU A 148 -22.12 17.17 0.91
CA GLU A 148 -23.26 17.56 1.75
C GLU A 148 -24.59 17.10 1.13
N LEU A 149 -24.82 17.45 -0.14
CA LEU A 149 -26.08 17.13 -0.83
C LEU A 149 -26.32 15.62 -0.97
N LYS A 150 -25.25 14.82 -1.03
CA LYS A 150 -25.33 13.36 -1.10
C LYS A 150 -25.29 12.67 0.28
N GLY A 151 -25.08 13.42 1.37
CA GLY A 151 -24.90 12.86 2.70
C GLY A 151 -23.67 11.96 2.83
N LEU A 152 -22.60 12.21 2.07
CA LEU A 152 -21.38 11.40 2.07
C LEU A 152 -20.43 11.69 3.24
N GLY A 153 -20.80 12.62 4.11
CA GLY A 153 -19.97 13.07 5.24
C GLY A 153 -18.75 13.89 4.79
N GLY A 154 -17.73 13.91 5.64
CA GLY A 154 -16.52 14.71 5.45
C GLY A 154 -15.53 14.12 4.44
N VAL A 155 -14.58 14.96 4.02
CA VAL A 155 -13.45 14.59 3.15
C VAL A 155 -12.17 14.66 3.97
N TYR A 156 -11.28 13.68 3.80
CA TYR A 156 -9.99 13.67 4.49
C TYR A 156 -9.07 14.79 3.98
N LEU A 157 -8.39 15.47 4.91
CA LEU A 157 -7.44 16.53 4.56
C LEU A 157 -6.29 15.98 3.71
N ASP A 158 -5.83 14.75 3.97
CA ASP A 158 -4.78 14.08 3.19
C ASP A 158 -5.16 13.90 1.72
N ASP A 159 -6.44 13.59 1.45
CA ASP A 159 -6.94 13.46 0.08
C ASP A 159 -6.94 14.83 -0.62
N ILE A 160 -7.21 15.92 0.09
CA ILE A 160 -7.14 17.30 -0.45
C ILE A 160 -5.69 17.71 -0.67
N ALA A 161 -4.79 17.43 0.28
CA ALA A 161 -3.36 17.72 0.21
C ALA A 161 -2.64 16.94 -0.91
N GLU A 162 -3.24 15.86 -1.40
CA GLU A 162 -2.77 15.16 -2.59
C GLU A 162 -3.15 15.88 -3.89
N CYS A 163 -4.22 16.66 -3.91
CA CYS A 163 -4.75 17.30 -5.12
C CYS A 163 -4.19 18.71 -5.33
N ILE A 164 -3.99 19.46 -4.23
CA ILE A 164 -3.56 20.86 -4.28
C ILE A 164 -2.38 21.11 -3.33
N PRO A 165 -1.41 21.95 -3.74
CA PRO A 165 -0.39 22.42 -2.81
C PRO A 165 -1.03 23.29 -1.72
N ASP A 166 -0.43 23.29 -0.53
CA ASP A 166 -0.86 24.11 0.61
C ASP A 166 -2.36 23.96 0.99
N ALA A 167 -2.90 22.74 0.97
CA ALA A 167 -4.30 22.46 1.26
C ALA A 167 -4.82 23.10 2.57
N GLU A 168 -4.01 23.09 3.64
CA GLU A 168 -4.37 23.73 4.91
C GLU A 168 -4.66 25.22 4.79
N LYS A 169 -3.87 25.96 4.01
CA LYS A 169 -4.09 27.40 3.79
C LYS A 169 -5.40 27.63 3.05
N VAL A 170 -5.69 26.81 2.06
CA VAL A 170 -6.91 26.91 1.25
C VAL A 170 -8.15 26.63 2.11
N VAL A 171 -8.10 25.61 2.97
CA VAL A 171 -9.18 25.25 3.90
C VAL A 171 -9.38 26.32 4.98
N ASN A 172 -8.29 26.81 5.58
CA ASN A 172 -8.37 27.85 6.61
C ASN A 172 -8.93 29.17 6.04
N PHE A 173 -8.54 29.53 4.81
CA PHE A 173 -9.06 30.73 4.13
C PHE A 173 -10.56 30.62 3.80
N SER A 174 -11.06 29.42 3.50
CA SER A 174 -12.50 29.20 3.36
C SER A 174 -13.26 29.31 4.68
N ASN A 175 -12.62 28.94 5.81
CA ASN A 175 -13.24 29.06 7.13
C ASN A 175 -13.35 30.52 7.59
N SER A 176 -12.32 31.34 7.33
CA SER A 176 -12.32 32.78 7.65
C SER A 176 -13.35 33.62 6.86
N ASN A 177 -13.85 33.11 5.73
CA ASN A 177 -14.93 33.76 4.96
C ASN A 177 -16.34 33.26 5.36
N GLY A 178 -16.47 32.52 6.46
CA GLY A 178 -17.77 32.09 7.01
C GLY A 178 -18.48 31.01 6.21
N ALA A 179 -17.80 30.32 5.28
CA ALA A 179 -18.44 29.37 4.37
C ALA A 179 -18.44 27.91 4.86
N LEU A 180 -17.76 27.58 5.96
CA LEU A 180 -17.63 26.21 6.47
C LEU A 180 -17.59 26.19 8.01
N SER A 181 -18.74 26.39 8.66
CA SER A 181 -18.95 25.84 9.99
C SER A 181 -19.41 24.40 9.81
N VAL A 182 -18.54 23.45 10.17
CA VAL A 182 -18.89 22.05 10.44
C VAL A 182 -19.53 21.92 11.81
#